data_AF-A0A2T3PDE5-F1
#
_entry.id   AF-A0A2T3PDE5-F1
#
_cell.length_a   1.000
_cell.length_b   1.000
_cell.length_c   1.000
_cell.angle_alpha   90.00
_cell.angle_beta   90.00
_cell.angle_gamma   90.00
#
_symmetry.space_group_name_H-M   'P 1'
#
loop_
_entity.id
_entity.type
_entity.pdbx_description
1 polymer ?
#
loop_
_entity_poly.entity_id
_entity_poly.type
_entity_poly.pdbx_seq_one_letter_code
_entity_poly.pdbx_strand_id
1 'polypeptide(L)'
;MAKISETSARLLGCQLLKAHTIKDAHPNNVDRELKNVTFQSGGSHYSIVEVLETRKRRPSSVVAAIYQCSANAPQETNNADAVKLLPGAHQVKAITFAEIENTACKVLGSQFIKETTPENLEVNLANEAYMMSGNRYQVTKIVATEHGAPTSVYADIYRCKHQTAHY
;
A
#
# COMPACT_ATOMS: atom_id res chain seq x y z
N MET A 1 24.93 0.76 -5.36
CA MET A 1 23.67 0.94 -4.62
C MET A 1 23.97 1.56 -3.28
N ALA A 2 23.26 2.62 -2.96
CA ALA A 2 23.56 3.45 -1.82
C ALA A 2 22.51 3.29 -0.72
N LYS A 3 22.98 3.31 0.53
CA LYS A 3 22.11 3.45 1.68
C LYS A 3 21.53 4.86 1.67
N ILE A 4 20.22 4.98 1.84
CA ILE A 4 19.50 6.25 1.94
C ILE A 4 18.74 6.28 3.25
N SER A 5 18.51 7.46 3.82
CA SER A 5 17.56 7.61 4.91
C SER A 5 16.13 7.67 4.36
N GLU A 6 15.15 7.26 5.15
CA GLU A 6 13.74 7.36 4.75
C GLU A 6 13.34 8.81 4.42
N THR A 7 13.85 9.78 5.18
CA THR A 7 13.63 11.22 4.92
C THR A 7 14.18 11.65 3.57
N SER A 8 15.40 11.24 3.23
CA SER A 8 16.02 11.57 1.93
C SER A 8 15.33 10.85 0.78
N ALA A 9 14.85 9.62 1.00
CA ALA A 9 14.09 8.88 -0.02
C ALA A 9 12.77 9.62 -0.36
N ARG A 10 12.09 10.17 0.65
CA ARG A 10 10.89 11.01 0.44
C ARG A 10 11.21 12.32 -0.28
N LEU A 11 12.27 13.02 0.13
CA LEU A 11 12.67 14.30 -0.48
C LEU A 11 13.10 14.15 -1.93
N LEU A 12 13.73 13.01 -2.28
CA LEU A 12 14.16 12.69 -3.64
C LEU A 12 13.06 12.04 -4.48
N GLY A 13 11.83 11.93 -3.96
CA GLY A 13 10.71 11.33 -4.69
C GLY A 13 10.94 9.86 -5.07
N CYS A 14 11.70 9.11 -4.27
CA CYS A 14 12.01 7.73 -4.57
C CYS A 14 10.79 6.83 -4.40
N GLN A 15 10.54 5.97 -5.37
CA GLN A 15 9.46 4.98 -5.31
C GLN A 15 9.89 3.79 -4.43
N LEU A 16 9.03 3.35 -3.51
CA LEU A 16 9.24 2.13 -2.75
C LEU A 16 8.91 0.92 -3.63
N LEU A 17 9.90 0.08 -3.92
CA LEU A 17 9.70 -1.12 -4.72
C LEU A 17 9.23 -2.30 -3.87
N LYS A 18 9.92 -2.54 -2.74
CA LYS A 18 9.70 -3.73 -1.91
C LYS A 18 10.32 -3.58 -0.52
N ALA A 19 9.76 -4.28 0.46
CA ALA A 19 10.41 -4.55 1.74
C ALA A 19 11.08 -5.94 1.73
N HIS A 20 12.29 -6.02 2.27
CA HIS A 20 13.06 -7.25 2.38
C HIS A 20 13.58 -7.44 3.81
N THR A 21 13.52 -8.67 4.31
CA THR A 21 14.01 -9.04 5.65
C THR A 21 15.20 -9.96 5.53
N ILE A 22 16.31 -9.57 6.17
CA ILE A 22 17.48 -10.42 6.39
C ILE A 22 17.39 -11.00 7.80
N LYS A 23 17.64 -12.30 7.94
CA LYS A 23 17.61 -13.01 9.22
C LYS A 23 18.95 -13.68 9.48
N ASP A 24 19.48 -13.52 10.70
CA ASP A 24 20.69 -14.17 11.22
C ASP A 24 21.91 -14.09 10.28
N ALA A 25 22.08 -12.96 9.59
CA ALA A 25 23.25 -12.73 8.77
C ALA A 25 24.44 -12.31 9.65
N HIS A 26 25.65 -12.70 9.23
CA HIS A 26 26.85 -12.14 9.84
C HIS A 26 26.84 -10.61 9.64
N PRO A 27 27.12 -9.77 10.66
CA PRO A 27 26.95 -8.32 10.54
C PRO A 27 27.72 -7.65 9.40
N ASN A 28 28.86 -8.23 9.00
CA ASN A 28 29.65 -7.75 7.85
C ASN A 28 29.00 -8.04 6.49
N ASN A 29 28.01 -8.94 6.44
CA ASN A 29 27.33 -9.35 5.22
C ASN A 29 26.01 -8.63 5.00
N VAL A 30 25.40 -8.06 6.05
CA VAL A 30 24.09 -7.37 5.96
C VAL A 30 24.10 -6.31 4.85
N ASP A 31 25.08 -5.41 4.85
CA ASP A 31 25.17 -4.36 3.81
C ASP A 31 25.40 -4.92 2.40
N ARG A 32 26.16 -6.02 2.29
CA ARG A 32 26.43 -6.66 1.00
C ARG A 32 25.19 -7.34 0.45
N GLU A 33 24.46 -8.05 1.31
CA GLU A 33 23.22 -8.70 0.98
C GLU A 33 22.15 -7.68 0.59
N LEU A 34 22.00 -6.60 1.36
CA LEU A 34 21.09 -5.50 1.00
C LEU A 34 21.43 -4.90 -0.37
N LYS A 35 22.72 -4.68 -0.68
CA LYS A 35 23.13 -4.24 -2.02
C LYS A 35 22.75 -5.26 -3.09
N ASN A 36 22.98 -6.55 -2.87
CA ASN A 36 22.63 -7.58 -3.85
C ASN A 36 21.12 -7.65 -4.08
N VAL A 37 20.32 -7.65 -3.02
CA VAL A 37 18.86 -7.74 -3.10
C VAL A 37 18.27 -6.48 -3.74
N THR A 38 18.80 -5.31 -3.40
CA THR A 38 18.41 -4.04 -4.05
C THR A 38 18.65 -4.15 -5.56
N PHE A 39 19.78 -4.72 -5.99
CA PHE A 39 20.15 -4.86 -7.42
C PHE A 39 19.23 -5.83 -8.12
N GLN A 40 19.01 -7.00 -7.52
CA GLN A 40 18.12 -8.03 -8.06
C GLN A 40 16.67 -7.53 -8.17
N SER A 41 16.25 -6.65 -7.27
CA SER A 41 14.91 -6.06 -7.27
C SER A 41 14.76 -4.89 -8.25
N GLY A 42 15.82 -4.53 -8.99
CA GLY A 42 15.80 -3.36 -9.89
C GLY A 42 15.79 -2.01 -9.18
N GLY A 43 16.09 -1.98 -7.88
CA GLY A 43 16.19 -0.74 -7.11
C GLY A 43 17.51 -0.01 -7.36
N SER A 44 17.68 1.13 -6.70
CA SER A 44 18.92 1.93 -6.72
C SER A 44 19.42 2.19 -5.30
N HIS A 45 18.51 2.28 -4.35
CA HIS A 45 18.77 2.62 -2.95
C HIS A 45 18.06 1.68 -1.98
N TYR A 46 18.55 1.59 -0.75
CA TYR A 46 17.86 0.90 0.33
C TYR A 46 17.95 1.69 1.64
N SER A 47 16.96 1.52 2.51
CA SER A 47 16.98 2.02 3.89
C SER A 47 16.67 0.88 4.85
N ILE A 48 17.45 0.75 5.92
CA ILE A 48 17.09 -0.12 7.03
C ILE A 48 15.97 0.57 7.80
N VAL A 49 14.78 -0.01 7.79
CA VAL A 49 13.60 0.49 8.50
C VAL A 49 13.66 0.07 9.95
N GLU A 50 14.06 -1.18 10.18
CA GLU A 50 14.08 -1.76 11.52
C GLU A 50 15.24 -2.74 11.67
N VAL A 51 15.88 -2.72 12.83
CA VAL A 51 16.88 -3.72 13.24
C VAL A 51 16.19 -4.69 14.19
N LEU A 52 16.02 -5.93 13.75
CA LEU A 52 15.34 -6.98 14.53
C LEU A 52 16.27 -7.57 15.58
N GLU A 53 17.51 -7.86 15.19
CA GLU A 53 18.51 -8.44 16.07
C GLU A 53 19.89 -7.88 15.79
N THR A 54 20.70 -7.87 16.85
CA THR A 54 22.11 -7.47 16.76
C THR A 54 23.02 -8.56 17.29
N ARG A 55 24.16 -8.73 16.63
CA ARG A 55 25.27 -9.56 17.08
C ARG A 55 26.47 -8.66 17.35
N LYS A 56 27.01 -8.71 18.57
CA LYS A 56 28.10 -7.83 19.02
C LYS A 56 27.80 -6.34 18.76
N ARG A 57 26.56 -5.90 19.05
CA ARG A 57 26.04 -4.54 18.82
C ARG A 57 25.99 -4.08 17.36
N ARG A 58 26.14 -5.00 16.40
CA ARG A 58 25.99 -4.74 14.97
C ARG A 58 24.76 -5.46 14.44
N PRO A 59 23.99 -4.89 13.50
CA PRO A 59 22.81 -5.56 12.96
C PRO A 59 23.15 -6.93 12.38
N SER A 60 22.37 -7.94 12.72
CA SER A 60 22.43 -9.30 12.13
C SER A 60 21.12 -9.68 11.46
N SER A 61 20.00 -9.16 11.96
CA SER A 61 18.67 -9.32 11.37
C SER A 61 18.05 -7.93 11.18
N VAL A 62 17.60 -7.61 9.96
CA VAL A 62 17.08 -6.28 9.62
C VAL A 62 15.91 -6.37 8.65
N VAL A 63 14.99 -5.41 8.75
CA VAL A 63 13.99 -5.12 7.73
C VAL A 63 14.45 -3.89 6.96
N ALA A 64 14.55 -4.01 5.65
CA ALA A 64 14.97 -2.93 4.76
C ALA A 64 13.93 -2.67 3.67
N ALA A 65 13.72 -1.39 3.40
CA ALA A 65 12.96 -0.88 2.28
C ALA A 65 13.90 -0.66 1.09
N ILE A 66 13.49 -1.14 -0.09
CA ILE A 66 14.22 -1.01 -1.36
C ILE A 66 13.51 0.06 -2.19
N TYR A 67 14.28 1.04 -2.64
CA TYR A 67 13.79 2.21 -3.36
C TYR A 67 14.38 2.29 -4.76
N GLN A 68 13.57 2.82 -5.67
CA GLN A 68 14.04 3.33 -6.94
C GLN A 68 13.98 4.85 -6.94
N CYS A 69 15.15 5.47 -6.79
CA CYS A 69 15.36 6.89 -7.00
C CYS A 69 15.91 7.06 -8.42
N SER A 70 15.20 7.78 -9.28
CA SER A 70 15.75 8.26 -10.55
C SER A 70 15.75 9.78 -10.51
N ALA A 71 16.80 10.41 -11.04
CA ALA A 71 16.81 11.86 -11.26
C ALA A 71 15.71 12.30 -12.23
N ASN A 72 15.24 11.36 -13.05
CA ASN A 72 14.04 11.40 -13.88
C ASN A 72 13.12 10.24 -13.51
N ALA A 73 13.02 9.89 -12.21
CA ALA A 73 11.87 9.11 -11.81
C ALA A 73 10.73 10.00 -12.25
N PRO A 74 9.71 9.48 -12.96
CA PRO A 74 8.44 10.11 -12.77
C PRO A 74 8.35 10.21 -11.25
N GLN A 75 8.31 11.43 -10.71
CA GLN A 75 7.37 11.63 -9.63
C GLN A 75 6.16 10.83 -10.10
N GLU A 76 5.55 10.03 -9.25
CA GLU A 76 4.15 9.78 -9.49
C GLU A 76 3.48 11.18 -9.41
N THR A 77 3.66 12.05 -10.44
CA THR A 77 2.52 12.52 -11.19
C THR A 77 1.69 11.27 -11.26
N ASN A 78 0.66 11.25 -10.44
CA ASN A 78 -0.58 10.60 -10.75
C ASN A 78 -0.89 10.93 -12.22
N ASN A 79 -0.18 10.29 -13.14
CA ASN A 79 -0.68 10.05 -14.46
C ASN A 79 -1.94 9.32 -14.10
N ALA A 80 -3.05 10.00 -14.36
CA ALA A 80 -4.34 9.40 -14.48
C ALA A 80 -4.27 8.37 -15.62
N ASP A 81 -3.44 7.33 -15.45
CA ASP A 81 -3.74 6.02 -15.97
C ASP A 81 -5.13 5.76 -15.41
N ALA A 82 -6.12 5.91 -16.27
CA ALA A 82 -7.50 5.67 -15.94
C ALA A 82 -7.54 4.32 -15.23
N VAL A 83 -7.71 4.34 -13.90
CA VAL A 83 -7.69 3.13 -13.11
C VAL A 83 -8.90 2.36 -13.59
N LYS A 84 -8.67 1.20 -14.18
CA LYS A 84 -9.76 0.36 -14.69
C LYS A 84 -10.27 -0.52 -13.57
N LEU A 85 -11.58 -0.68 -13.52
CA LEU A 85 -12.23 -1.67 -12.68
C LEU A 85 -11.72 -3.06 -13.05
N LEU A 86 -11.28 -3.82 -12.05
CA LEU A 86 -10.96 -5.23 -12.23
C LEU A 86 -12.24 -6.01 -12.61
N PRO A 87 -12.12 -7.08 -13.42
CA PRO A 87 -13.24 -7.99 -13.64
C PRO A 87 -13.79 -8.50 -12.30
N GLY A 88 -15.09 -8.30 -12.06
CA GLY A 88 -15.77 -8.62 -10.79
C GLY A 88 -15.86 -7.47 -9.78
N ALA A 89 -14.95 -6.49 -9.81
CA ALA A 89 -14.97 -5.35 -8.89
C ALA A 89 -16.19 -4.43 -9.05
N HIS A 90 -16.86 -4.47 -10.20
CA HIS A 90 -18.13 -3.78 -10.45
C HIS A 90 -19.28 -4.20 -9.51
N GLN A 91 -19.15 -5.33 -8.81
CA GLN A 91 -20.16 -5.80 -7.84
C GLN A 91 -19.93 -5.21 -6.44
N VAL A 92 -18.74 -4.63 -6.21
CA VAL A 92 -18.42 -3.94 -4.96
C VAL A 92 -19.18 -2.63 -4.92
N LYS A 93 -19.79 -2.33 -3.77
CA LYS A 93 -20.54 -1.09 -3.56
C LYS A 93 -20.19 -0.47 -2.21
N ALA A 94 -20.34 0.84 -2.10
CA ALA A 94 -20.36 1.49 -0.80
C ALA A 94 -21.49 0.92 0.07
N ILE A 95 -21.28 0.89 1.38
CA ILE A 95 -22.28 0.51 2.38
C ILE A 95 -22.39 1.58 3.47
N THR A 96 -23.60 1.79 3.97
CA THR A 96 -23.87 2.70 5.07
C THR A 96 -23.82 1.98 6.43
N PHE A 97 -23.65 2.75 7.52
CA PHE A 97 -23.67 2.19 8.88
C PHE A 97 -24.95 1.38 9.16
N ALA A 98 -26.12 1.89 8.76
CA ALA A 98 -27.39 1.22 8.96
C ALA A 98 -27.48 -0.12 8.23
N GLU A 99 -26.88 -0.23 7.04
CA GLU A 99 -26.84 -1.49 6.30
C GLU A 99 -25.84 -2.48 6.91
N ILE A 100 -24.73 -2.03 7.49
CA ILE A 100 -23.77 -2.92 8.19
C ILE A 100 -24.42 -3.59 9.40
N GLU A 101 -25.27 -2.87 10.13
CA GLU A 101 -25.98 -3.43 11.29
C GLU A 101 -27.10 -4.41 10.88
N ASN A 102 -27.80 -4.11 9.77
CA ASN A 102 -28.93 -4.92 9.30
C ASN A 102 -28.54 -6.13 8.47
N THR A 103 -27.47 -6.02 7.69
CA THR A 103 -26.93 -7.11 6.87
C THR A 103 -25.75 -7.68 7.63
N ALA A 104 -25.79 -8.94 8.05
CA ALA A 104 -24.70 -9.59 8.79
C ALA A 104 -23.39 -9.62 7.97
N CYS A 105 -22.67 -8.49 7.98
CA CYS A 105 -21.45 -8.24 7.23
C CYS A 105 -20.25 -8.54 8.12
N LYS A 106 -19.27 -9.26 7.58
CA LYS A 106 -18.00 -9.50 8.25
C LYS A 106 -17.01 -8.42 7.86
N VAL A 107 -16.39 -7.77 8.84
CA VAL A 107 -15.25 -6.87 8.60
C VAL A 107 -14.04 -7.68 8.17
N LEU A 108 -13.42 -7.28 7.06
CA LEU A 108 -12.21 -7.91 6.52
C LEU A 108 -10.94 -7.14 6.87
N GLY A 109 -11.05 -5.83 7.05
CA GLY A 109 -9.95 -4.95 7.44
C GLY A 109 -10.18 -3.52 6.95
N SER A 110 -9.17 -2.68 7.14
CA SER A 110 -9.19 -1.28 6.71
C SER A 110 -8.09 -1.04 5.67
N GLN A 111 -8.37 -0.16 4.72
CA GLN A 111 -7.44 0.26 3.67
C GLN A 111 -7.30 1.77 3.62
N PHE A 112 -6.12 2.21 3.20
CA PHE A 112 -5.82 3.61 2.98
C PHE A 112 -5.53 3.83 1.49
N ILE A 113 -6.37 4.65 0.84
CA ILE A 113 -6.14 5.09 -0.54
C ILE A 113 -5.45 6.45 -0.47
N LYS A 114 -4.24 6.51 -1.02
CA LYS A 114 -3.40 7.71 -1.03
C LYS A 114 -3.55 8.47 -2.34
N GLU A 115 -3.76 9.79 -2.23
CA GLU A 115 -3.58 10.83 -3.24
C GLU A 115 -3.93 10.40 -4.67
N THR A 116 -5.19 10.03 -4.90
CA THR A 116 -5.73 9.69 -6.22
C THR A 116 -6.63 10.81 -6.76
N THR A 117 -6.98 10.77 -8.05
CA THR A 117 -7.97 11.71 -8.59
C THR A 117 -9.36 11.37 -8.03
N PRO A 118 -10.24 12.37 -7.83
CA PRO A 118 -11.58 12.13 -7.31
C PRO A 118 -12.38 11.08 -8.10
N GLU A 119 -12.19 11.06 -9.43
CA GLU A 119 -12.83 10.11 -10.35
C GLU A 119 -12.36 8.67 -10.14
N ASN A 120 -11.08 8.47 -9.81
CA ASN A 120 -10.49 7.15 -9.63
C ASN A 120 -10.67 6.61 -8.21
N LEU A 121 -11.09 7.44 -7.24
CA LEU A 121 -11.23 7.03 -5.85
C LEU A 121 -12.19 5.84 -5.70
N GLU A 122 -13.35 5.90 -6.34
CA GLU A 122 -14.34 4.83 -6.27
C GLU A 122 -13.82 3.55 -6.92
N VAL A 123 -13.13 3.65 -8.05
CA VAL A 123 -12.54 2.50 -8.74
C VAL A 123 -11.44 1.85 -7.90
N ASN A 124 -10.58 2.65 -7.28
CA ASN A 124 -9.56 2.16 -6.36
C ASN A 124 -10.17 1.44 -5.16
N LEU A 125 -11.19 2.03 -4.53
CA LEU A 125 -11.90 1.40 -3.42
C LEU A 125 -12.57 0.09 -3.82
N ALA A 126 -13.20 0.05 -5.00
CA ALA A 126 -13.82 -1.17 -5.53
C ALA A 126 -12.78 -2.27 -5.80
N ASN A 127 -11.64 -1.91 -6.40
CA ASN A 127 -10.56 -2.85 -6.69
C ASN A 127 -9.90 -3.38 -5.42
N GLU A 128 -9.57 -2.52 -4.46
CA GLU A 128 -8.97 -2.92 -3.17
C GLU A 128 -9.92 -3.81 -2.36
N ALA A 129 -11.19 -3.41 -2.26
CA ALA A 129 -12.20 -4.22 -1.61
C ALA A 129 -12.35 -5.60 -2.29
N TYR A 130 -12.38 -5.65 -3.63
CA TYR A 130 -12.44 -6.91 -4.37
C TYR A 130 -11.21 -7.79 -4.14
N MET A 131 -10.01 -7.22 -4.17
CA MET A 131 -8.75 -7.92 -3.90
C MET A 131 -8.69 -8.50 -2.47
N MET A 132 -9.30 -7.82 -1.51
CA MET A 132 -9.47 -8.33 -0.15
C MET A 132 -10.61 -9.35 -0.01
N SER A 133 -11.20 -9.81 -1.12
CA SER A 133 -12.39 -10.67 -1.16
C SER A 133 -13.65 -10.02 -0.58
N GLY A 134 -13.67 -8.71 -0.37
CA GLY A 134 -14.83 -7.94 0.02
C GLY A 134 -15.82 -7.71 -1.13
N ASN A 135 -17.05 -7.36 -0.77
CA ASN A 135 -18.08 -6.93 -1.71
C ASN A 135 -18.74 -5.61 -1.29
N ARG A 136 -18.31 -5.05 -0.16
CA ARG A 136 -18.74 -3.74 0.34
C ARG A 136 -17.55 -2.99 0.95
N TYR A 137 -17.58 -1.67 0.87
CA TYR A 137 -16.63 -0.81 1.58
C TYR A 137 -17.36 0.38 2.22
N GLN A 138 -16.77 0.96 3.26
CA GLN A 138 -17.26 2.17 3.90
C GLN A 138 -16.10 3.13 4.12
N VAL A 139 -16.20 4.35 3.59
CA VAL A 139 -15.22 5.40 3.89
C VAL A 139 -15.41 5.86 5.34
N THR A 140 -14.39 5.69 6.17
CA THR A 140 -14.41 6.03 7.60
C THR A 140 -13.82 7.41 7.87
N LYS A 141 -12.84 7.84 7.06
CA LYS A 141 -12.21 9.16 7.20
C LYS A 141 -11.68 9.67 5.87
N ILE A 142 -11.98 10.94 5.57
CA ILE A 142 -11.35 11.67 4.46
C ILE A 142 -10.08 12.35 5.00
N VAL A 143 -8.98 12.17 4.29
CA VAL A 143 -7.64 12.68 4.68
C VAL A 143 -7.26 13.89 3.85
N ALA A 144 -7.57 13.87 2.56
CA ALA A 144 -7.29 14.97 1.64
C ALA A 144 -8.43 15.13 0.64
N THR A 145 -8.59 16.36 0.17
CA THR A 145 -9.60 16.75 -0.81
C THR A 145 -8.98 17.68 -1.83
N GLU A 146 -9.40 17.57 -3.08
CA GLU A 146 -9.06 18.48 -4.17
C GLU A 146 -10.36 19.04 -4.75
N HIS A 147 -10.47 20.37 -4.83
CA HIS A 147 -11.69 21.07 -5.26
C HIS A 147 -12.98 20.63 -4.53
N GLY A 148 -12.87 20.21 -3.27
CA GLY A 148 -14.00 19.74 -2.44
C GLY A 148 -14.36 18.27 -2.63
N ALA A 149 -13.69 17.56 -3.53
CA ALA A 149 -13.87 16.12 -3.72
C ALA A 149 -12.74 15.33 -3.03
N PRO A 150 -13.02 14.18 -2.41
CA PRO A 150 -12.01 13.40 -1.69
C PRO A 150 -10.97 12.80 -2.65
N THR A 151 -9.70 12.92 -2.29
CA THR A 151 -8.55 12.35 -3.01
C THR A 151 -7.75 11.37 -2.18
N SER A 152 -7.97 11.33 -0.85
CA SER A 152 -7.36 10.35 0.04
C SER A 152 -8.32 9.98 1.15
N VAL A 153 -8.50 8.68 1.40
CA VAL A 153 -9.46 8.19 2.39
C VAL A 153 -8.96 6.94 3.11
N TYR A 154 -9.40 6.78 4.36
CA TYR A 154 -9.46 5.49 5.03
C TYR A 154 -10.83 4.87 4.78
N ALA A 155 -10.85 3.59 4.45
CA ALA A 155 -12.08 2.83 4.26
C ALA A 155 -11.99 1.46 4.90
N ASP A 156 -13.08 1.02 5.53
CA ASP A 156 -13.25 -0.33 6.02
C ASP A 156 -13.88 -1.20 4.93
N ILE A 157 -13.42 -2.44 4.81
CA ILE A 157 -13.85 -3.39 3.79
C ILE A 157 -14.62 -4.53 4.46
N TYR A 158 -15.74 -4.89 3.85
CA TYR A 158 -16.69 -5.85 4.38
C TYR A 158 -17.01 -6.95 3.35
N ARG A 159 -17.26 -8.14 3.88
CA ARG A 159 -17.93 -9.24 3.19
C ARG A 159 -19.34 -9.39 3.74
N CYS A 160 -20.31 -8.92 2.99
CA CYS A 160 -21.73 -9.12 3.28
C CYS A 160 -22.23 -10.36 2.54
N LYS A 161 -23.13 -11.13 3.17
CA LYS A 161 -23.81 -12.23 2.48
C LYS A 161 -24.63 -11.66 1.33
N HIS A 162 -24.63 -12.31 0.17
CA HIS A 162 -25.61 -12.01 -0.86
C HIS A 162 -26.99 -12.30 -0.29
N GLN A 163 -27.85 -11.29 -0.23
CA GLN A 163 -29.28 -11.54 -0.14
C GLN A 163 -29.69 -12.09 -1.52
N THR A 164 -29.64 -13.40 -1.69
CA THR A 164 -30.42 -14.01 -2.76
C THR A 164 -31.87 -13.72 -2.42
N ALA A 165 -32.53 -12.92 -3.25
CA ALA A 165 -33.98 -12.77 -3.17
C ALA A 165 -34.56 -14.19 -3.26
N HIS A 166 -35.08 -14.70 -2.15
CA HIS A 166 -36.00 -15.82 -2.20
C HIS A 166 -37.24 -15.30 -2.91
N TYR A 167 -37.42 -15.73 -4.17
CA TYR A 167 -38.68 -15.61 -4.89
C TYR A 167 -39.50 -16.87 -4.63
#